data_AF-A0A537N1D1-F1
#
_entry.id   AF-A0A537N1D1-F1
#
_cell.length_a   1.000
_cell.length_b   1.000
_cell.length_c   1.000
_cell.angle_alpha   90.00
_cell.angle_beta   90.00
_cell.angle_gamma   90.00
#
_symmetry.space_group_name_H-M   'P 1'
#
loop_
_entity.id
_entity.type
_entity.pdbx_description
1 polymer ?
#
loop_
_entity_poly.entity_id
_entity_poly.type
_entity_poly.pdbx_seq_one_letter_code
_entity_poly.pdbx_strand_id
1 'polypeptide(L)'
;LEIVHRGDVRPDRLKGSWAGAFGPTQFMPTAFKRYAVDFDGDGRRDVVDSIPDVIASTANNLRMDGWIAGQTWGYEVVVPQGFNYLWADRSRQLSLQEWQRLGVQRVGGKVFPRPTDRAYLLVPAGARGPAFLMLNNFRVIMRYNPAEAYALAIGHLADRLRGEGPLGQPWPRDERVLSLGERYEMQQRLALHGFDVGEPDGRFGAKTRAAIREFQLRTGLIPDGFASTQVLDRLRAQ
;
A
#
# COMPACT_ATOMS: atom_id res chain seq x y z
N LEU A 1 26.92 -6.60 -13.20
CA LEU A 1 28.01 -7.27 -13.95
C LEU A 1 27.59 -8.65 -14.44
N GLU A 2 27.16 -9.58 -13.57
CA GLU A 2 26.72 -10.92 -13.99
C GLU A 2 25.63 -10.94 -15.08
N ILE A 3 24.64 -10.04 -15.02
CA ILE A 3 23.56 -9.90 -16.03
C ILE A 3 24.16 -9.66 -17.42
N VAL A 4 25.11 -8.73 -17.52
CA VAL A 4 25.80 -8.38 -18.76
C VAL A 4 26.74 -9.51 -19.19
N HIS A 5 27.44 -10.14 -18.25
CA HIS A 5 28.36 -11.23 -18.55
C HIS A 5 27.65 -12.46 -19.14
N ARG A 6 26.46 -12.81 -18.61
CA ARG A 6 25.62 -13.87 -19.17
C ARG A 6 25.03 -13.50 -20.54
N GLY A 7 24.98 -12.20 -20.86
CA GLY A 7 24.37 -11.71 -22.10
C GLY A 7 22.86 -11.57 -22.03
N ASP A 8 22.26 -11.57 -20.82
CA ASP A 8 20.81 -11.39 -20.66
C ASP A 8 20.36 -9.99 -21.13
N VAL A 9 21.18 -8.97 -20.89
CA VAL A 9 20.94 -7.59 -21.33
C VAL A 9 22.25 -6.96 -21.81
N ARG A 10 22.20 -6.25 -22.94
CA ARG A 10 23.37 -5.55 -23.48
C ARG A 10 23.83 -4.39 -22.57
N PRO A 11 25.14 -4.18 -22.38
CA PRO A 11 25.63 -3.16 -21.44
C PRO A 11 25.12 -1.74 -21.73
N ASP A 12 25.03 -1.35 -23.00
CA ASP A 12 24.55 -0.02 -23.42
C ASP A 12 23.02 0.14 -23.29
N ARG A 13 22.30 -0.97 -23.14
CA ARG A 13 20.85 -1.02 -22.89
C ARG A 13 20.50 -1.10 -21.41
N LEU A 14 21.45 -1.41 -20.53
CA LEU A 14 21.24 -1.50 -19.08
C LEU A 14 21.11 -0.11 -18.43
N LYS A 15 20.10 0.64 -18.87
CA LYS A 15 19.76 1.97 -18.36
C LYS A 15 18.69 1.86 -17.29
N GLY A 16 18.84 2.65 -16.23
CA GLY A 16 17.96 2.61 -15.09
C GLY A 16 17.85 3.94 -14.36
N SER A 17 17.06 3.92 -13.30
CA SER A 17 16.96 5.01 -12.34
C SER A 17 18.29 5.24 -11.61
N TRP A 18 18.39 6.39 -10.95
CA TRP A 18 19.55 6.76 -10.13
C TRP A 18 19.87 5.73 -9.03
N ALA A 19 18.88 4.97 -8.57
CA ALA A 19 19.03 3.96 -7.53
C ALA A 19 19.39 2.56 -8.08
N GLY A 20 19.51 2.40 -9.40
CA GLY A 20 19.95 1.15 -10.05
C GLY A 20 18.83 0.19 -10.45
N ALA A 21 17.56 0.56 -10.27
CA ALA A 21 16.44 -0.16 -10.88
C ALA A 21 16.40 0.12 -12.38
N PHE A 22 16.32 -0.90 -13.24
CA PHE A 22 16.52 -0.75 -14.69
C PHE A 22 15.38 -1.34 -15.53
N GLY A 23 15.30 -0.89 -16.79
CA GLY A 23 14.30 -1.34 -17.76
C GLY A 23 12.84 -1.05 -17.36
N PRO A 24 11.87 -1.53 -18.17
CA PRO A 24 10.44 -1.39 -17.89
C PRO A 24 9.97 -2.00 -16.56
N THR A 25 10.60 -3.10 -16.12
CA THR A 25 10.26 -3.75 -14.83
C THR A 25 10.76 -2.95 -13.63
N GLN A 26 11.73 -2.04 -13.81
CA GLN A 26 12.41 -1.35 -12.71
C GLN A 26 12.93 -2.34 -11.64
N PHE A 27 13.38 -3.51 -12.07
CA PHE A 27 14.03 -4.45 -11.16
C PHE A 27 15.39 -3.92 -10.73
N MET A 28 15.68 -4.07 -9.45
CA MET A 28 17.07 -4.07 -8.96
C MET A 28 17.80 -5.30 -9.53
N PRO A 29 19.13 -5.27 -9.71
CA PRO A 29 19.89 -6.42 -10.22
C PRO A 29 19.66 -7.73 -9.45
N THR A 30 19.44 -7.67 -8.14
CA THR A 30 19.11 -8.84 -7.30
C THR A 30 17.70 -9.36 -7.56
N ALA A 31 16.73 -8.47 -7.75
CA ALA A 31 15.36 -8.85 -8.14
C ALA A 31 15.34 -9.49 -9.54
N PHE A 32 16.10 -8.93 -10.49
CA PHE A 32 16.30 -9.53 -11.81
C PHE A 32 16.80 -10.97 -11.70
N LYS A 33 17.88 -11.21 -10.95
CA LYS A 33 18.44 -12.56 -10.81
C LYS A 33 17.43 -13.56 -10.25
N ARG A 34 16.56 -13.10 -9.35
CA ARG A 34 15.55 -13.93 -8.68
C ARG A 34 14.32 -14.20 -9.54
N TYR A 35 13.84 -13.20 -10.28
CA TYR A 35 12.51 -13.22 -10.87
C TYR A 35 12.49 -13.21 -12.40
N ALA A 36 13.56 -12.79 -13.07
CA ALA A 36 13.57 -12.69 -14.53
C ALA A 36 13.45 -14.06 -15.19
N VAL A 37 12.63 -14.13 -16.24
CA VAL A 37 12.30 -15.33 -17.02
C VAL A 37 12.59 -15.04 -18.48
N ASP A 38 13.20 -16.02 -19.14
CA ASP A 38 13.32 -16.11 -20.60
C ASP A 38 12.04 -16.81 -21.07
N PHE A 39 11.13 -16.04 -21.65
CA PHE A 39 9.80 -16.50 -22.00
C PHE A 39 9.66 -16.82 -23.48
N ASP A 40 10.40 -16.14 -24.34
CA ASP A 40 10.43 -16.41 -25.78
C ASP A 40 11.41 -17.53 -26.17
N GLY A 41 12.29 -17.94 -25.25
CA GLY A 41 13.17 -19.10 -25.39
C GLY A 41 14.45 -18.82 -26.17
N ASP A 42 14.84 -17.55 -26.32
CA ASP A 42 16.04 -17.15 -27.06
C ASP A 42 17.36 -17.33 -26.28
N GLY A 43 17.27 -17.75 -25.02
CA GLY A 43 18.39 -17.97 -24.10
C GLY A 43 18.69 -16.77 -23.19
N ARG A 44 18.00 -15.64 -23.35
CA ARG A 44 18.21 -14.40 -22.60
C ARG A 44 16.97 -14.07 -21.78
N ARG A 45 17.19 -13.42 -20.64
CA ARG A 45 16.12 -12.87 -19.81
C ARG A 45 16.06 -11.36 -20.04
N ASP A 46 15.69 -10.95 -21.24
CA ASP A 46 15.73 -9.56 -21.67
C ASP A 46 14.52 -8.77 -21.18
N VAL A 47 14.56 -8.38 -19.89
CA VAL A 47 13.53 -7.52 -19.29
C VAL A 47 13.62 -6.05 -19.73
N VAL A 48 14.36 -5.73 -20.79
CA VAL A 48 14.51 -4.38 -21.34
C VAL A 48 13.82 -4.27 -22.70
N ASP A 49 14.22 -5.09 -23.66
CA ASP A 49 13.77 -4.98 -25.05
C ASP A 49 12.72 -6.08 -25.43
N SER A 50 12.64 -7.21 -24.69
CA SER A 50 11.65 -8.28 -24.96
C SER A 50 10.36 -8.07 -24.15
N ILE A 51 9.26 -7.74 -24.83
CA ILE A 51 7.93 -7.62 -24.20
C ILE A 51 7.49 -8.94 -23.52
N PRO A 52 7.63 -10.12 -24.16
CA PRO A 52 7.33 -11.39 -23.51
C PRO A 52 8.06 -11.56 -22.16
N ASP A 53 9.36 -11.28 -22.11
CA ASP A 53 10.17 -11.40 -20.90
C ASP A 53 9.78 -10.38 -19.83
N VAL A 54 9.49 -9.13 -20.22
CA VAL A 54 9.01 -8.09 -19.30
C VAL A 54 7.72 -8.52 -18.59
N ILE A 55 6.76 -9.04 -19.34
CA ILE A 55 5.46 -9.48 -18.82
C ILE A 55 5.64 -10.73 -17.96
N ALA A 56 6.33 -11.74 -18.47
CA ALA A 56 6.55 -13.01 -17.78
C ALA A 56 7.35 -12.82 -16.49
N SER A 57 8.38 -11.97 -16.50
CA SER A 57 9.20 -11.67 -15.32
C SER A 57 8.42 -10.91 -14.25
N THR A 58 7.60 -9.94 -14.66
CA THR A 58 6.68 -9.25 -13.73
C THR A 58 5.68 -10.21 -13.12
N ALA A 59 5.06 -11.07 -13.93
CA ALA A 59 4.11 -12.08 -13.45
C ALA A 59 4.79 -13.11 -12.53
N ASN A 60 6.02 -13.53 -12.85
CA ASN A 60 6.80 -14.45 -12.03
C ASN A 60 7.16 -13.84 -10.68
N ASN A 61 7.53 -12.55 -10.63
CA ASN A 61 7.73 -11.83 -9.38
C ASN A 61 6.46 -11.88 -8.50
N LEU A 62 5.32 -11.42 -9.03
CA LEU A 62 4.06 -11.41 -8.27
C LEU A 62 3.68 -12.82 -7.79
N ARG A 63 3.80 -13.84 -8.66
CA ARG A 63 3.52 -15.24 -8.32
C ARG A 63 4.42 -15.75 -7.20
N MET A 64 5.74 -15.55 -7.31
CA MET A 64 6.70 -15.97 -6.28
C MET A 64 6.50 -15.23 -4.96
N ASP A 65 6.03 -13.98 -5.02
CA ASP A 65 5.70 -13.18 -3.84
C ASP A 65 4.33 -13.52 -3.23
N GLY A 66 3.58 -14.46 -3.82
CA GLY A 66 2.38 -15.04 -3.25
C GLY A 66 1.06 -14.54 -3.85
N TRP A 67 1.06 -14.04 -5.09
CA TRP A 67 -0.16 -13.66 -5.78
C TRP A 67 -1.15 -14.82 -5.90
N ILE A 68 -2.41 -14.57 -5.56
CA ILE A 68 -3.51 -15.53 -5.67
C ILE A 68 -4.32 -15.18 -6.92
N ALA A 69 -4.27 -16.04 -7.94
CA ALA A 69 -5.00 -15.84 -9.18
C ALA A 69 -6.52 -15.80 -8.94
N GLY A 70 -7.20 -14.90 -9.64
CA GLY A 70 -8.62 -14.61 -9.43
C GLY A 70 -8.92 -13.84 -8.14
N GLN A 71 -7.95 -13.61 -7.24
CA GLN A 71 -8.14 -12.75 -6.05
C GLN A 71 -8.02 -11.26 -6.39
N THR A 72 -8.93 -10.44 -5.87
CA THR A 72 -8.77 -8.98 -5.95
C THR A 72 -7.64 -8.52 -5.03
N TRP A 73 -7.07 -7.35 -5.30
CA TRP A 73 -6.16 -6.69 -4.38
C TRP A 73 -6.91 -6.17 -3.14
N GLY A 74 -8.14 -5.68 -3.32
CA GLY A 74 -8.91 -5.04 -2.26
C GLY A 74 -10.33 -4.70 -2.70
N TYR A 75 -11.11 -4.17 -1.76
CA TYR A 75 -12.44 -3.61 -2.01
C TYR A 75 -12.56 -2.26 -1.34
N GLU A 76 -13.09 -1.27 -2.06
CA GLU A 76 -13.60 -0.05 -1.43
C GLU A 76 -14.87 -0.40 -0.61
N VAL A 77 -14.93 0.11 0.61
CA VAL A 77 -16.00 -0.18 1.57
C VAL A 77 -16.49 1.09 2.25
N VAL A 78 -17.74 1.05 2.70
CA VAL A 78 -18.35 2.02 3.60
C VAL A 78 -18.22 1.49 5.02
N VAL A 79 -17.68 2.30 5.91
CA VAL A 79 -17.53 2.01 7.34
C VAL A 79 -18.73 2.61 8.08
N PRO A 80 -19.41 1.86 8.96
CA PRO A 80 -20.62 2.36 9.63
C PRO A 80 -20.31 3.48 10.62
N GLN A 81 -21.32 4.31 10.91
CA GLN A 81 -21.20 5.32 11.96
C GLN A 81 -20.92 4.65 13.32
N GLY A 82 -20.06 5.27 14.13
CA GLY A 82 -19.68 4.73 15.45
C GLY A 82 -18.70 3.55 15.39
N PHE A 83 -18.18 3.21 14.21
CA PHE A 83 -17.18 2.16 14.07
C PHE A 83 -15.93 2.43 14.93
N ASN A 84 -15.41 1.37 15.55
CA ASN A 84 -14.18 1.46 16.34
C ASN A 84 -12.94 1.45 15.43
N TYR A 85 -12.43 2.63 15.10
CA TYR A 85 -11.24 2.80 14.25
C TYR A 85 -9.93 2.22 14.82
N LEU A 86 -9.90 1.79 16.09
CA LEU A 86 -8.81 0.95 16.61
C LEU A 86 -8.70 -0.40 15.86
N TRP A 87 -9.77 -0.80 15.14
CA TRP A 87 -9.77 -2.00 14.32
C TRP A 87 -9.17 -1.78 12.93
N ALA A 88 -8.94 -0.53 12.51
CA ALA A 88 -8.25 -0.17 11.27
C ALA A 88 -6.72 -0.36 11.42
N ASP A 89 -6.32 -1.58 11.72
CA ASP A 89 -4.93 -1.99 11.93
C ASP A 89 -4.56 -3.16 11.01
N ARG A 90 -3.34 -3.10 10.43
CA ARG A 90 -2.86 -4.13 9.49
C ARG A 90 -2.71 -5.51 10.15
N SER A 91 -2.45 -5.57 11.46
CA SER A 91 -2.38 -6.82 12.22
C SER A 91 -3.75 -7.48 12.37
N ARG A 92 -4.84 -6.71 12.29
CA ARG A 92 -6.20 -7.19 12.45
C ARG A 92 -6.76 -7.72 11.13
N GLN A 93 -6.54 -9.01 10.90
CA GLN A 93 -7.05 -9.73 9.74
C GLN A 93 -8.36 -10.42 10.08
N LEU A 94 -9.46 -9.98 9.50
CA LEU A 94 -10.76 -10.65 9.60
C LEU A 94 -11.20 -11.14 8.22
N SER A 95 -12.04 -12.16 8.17
CA SER A 95 -12.74 -12.53 6.95
C SER A 95 -13.67 -11.40 6.49
N LEU A 96 -13.96 -11.32 5.19
CA LEU A 96 -14.90 -10.34 4.66
C LEU A 96 -16.29 -10.49 5.30
N GLN A 97 -16.71 -11.72 5.62
CA GLN A 97 -17.95 -11.97 6.36
C GLN A 97 -17.93 -11.41 7.79
N GLU A 98 -16.81 -11.52 8.50
CA GLU A 98 -16.67 -10.91 9.83
C GLU A 98 -16.68 -9.39 9.75
N TRP A 99 -16.03 -8.79 8.74
CA TRP A 99 -16.13 -7.35 8.48
C TRP A 99 -17.58 -6.92 8.22
N GLN A 100 -18.35 -7.70 7.44
CA GLN A 100 -19.78 -7.46 7.24
C GLN A 100 -20.59 -7.52 8.53
N ARG A 101 -20.30 -8.46 9.44
CA ARG A 101 -20.96 -8.52 10.76
C ARG A 101 -20.69 -7.30 11.62
N LEU A 102 -19.57 -6.61 11.40
CA LEU A 102 -19.24 -5.32 12.02
C LEU A 102 -19.87 -4.12 11.30
N GLY A 103 -20.72 -4.37 10.30
CA GLY A 103 -21.41 -3.35 9.51
C GLY A 103 -20.61 -2.75 8.37
N VAL A 104 -19.39 -3.25 8.07
CA VAL A 104 -18.60 -2.80 6.92
C VAL A 104 -19.21 -3.38 5.64
N GLN A 105 -19.55 -2.52 4.68
CA GLN A 105 -20.24 -2.91 3.44
C GLN A 105 -19.43 -2.51 2.21
N ARG A 106 -19.52 -3.25 1.09
CA ARG A 106 -18.95 -2.75 -0.17
C ARG A 106 -19.71 -1.53 -0.64
N VAL A 107 -19.01 -0.60 -1.27
CA VAL A 107 -19.62 0.54 -1.95
C VAL A 107 -20.67 0.07 -2.95
N GLY A 108 -21.82 0.76 -2.98
CA GLY A 108 -22.94 0.43 -3.86
C GLY A 108 -23.70 -0.84 -3.49
N GLY A 109 -23.53 -1.38 -2.27
CA GLY A 109 -24.25 -2.58 -1.81
C GLY A 109 -23.83 -3.87 -2.50
N LYS A 110 -22.69 -3.89 -3.20
CA LYS A 110 -22.16 -5.07 -3.88
C LYS A 110 -21.88 -6.20 -2.86
N VAL A 111 -22.08 -7.46 -3.25
CA VAL A 111 -21.70 -8.62 -2.43
C VAL A 111 -20.20 -8.86 -2.46
N PHE A 112 -19.60 -9.46 -1.42
CA PHE A 112 -18.23 -9.97 -1.49
C PHE A 112 -18.23 -11.36 -2.16
N PRO A 113 -17.60 -11.54 -3.33
CA PRO A 113 -17.64 -12.82 -4.07
C PRO A 113 -17.02 -14.01 -3.32
N ARG A 114 -16.10 -13.73 -2.38
CA ARG A 114 -15.42 -14.72 -1.54
C ARG A 114 -15.46 -14.28 -0.08
N PRO A 115 -16.55 -14.55 0.64
CA PRO A 115 -16.75 -14.02 2.00
C PRO A 115 -15.70 -14.52 3.03
N THR A 116 -15.00 -15.61 2.72
CA THR A 116 -13.95 -16.20 3.56
C THR A 116 -12.55 -15.60 3.34
N ASP A 117 -12.36 -14.79 2.29
CA ASP A 117 -11.10 -14.07 2.09
C ASP A 117 -10.79 -13.20 3.32
N ARG A 118 -9.52 -13.11 3.71
CA ARG A 118 -9.08 -12.28 4.84
C ARG A 118 -8.55 -10.93 4.37
N ALA A 119 -8.91 -9.89 5.09
CA ALA A 119 -8.48 -8.53 4.83
C ALA A 119 -8.28 -7.74 6.13
N TYR A 120 -7.51 -6.65 6.04
CA TYR A 120 -7.54 -5.57 7.04
C TYR A 120 -8.20 -4.32 6.47
N LEU A 121 -8.75 -3.51 7.36
CA LEU A 121 -9.27 -2.20 7.02
C LEU A 121 -8.12 -1.17 6.92
N LEU A 122 -8.04 -0.48 5.80
CA LEU A 122 -7.16 0.67 5.57
C LEU A 122 -8.01 1.93 5.32
N VAL A 123 -7.63 3.02 5.99
CA VAL A 123 -8.22 4.35 5.82
C VAL A 123 -7.13 5.36 5.45
N PRO A 124 -6.71 5.41 4.18
CA PRO A 124 -5.52 6.17 3.76
C PRO A 124 -5.60 7.68 3.99
N ALA A 125 -6.81 8.23 4.13
CA ALA A 125 -7.06 9.64 4.44
C ALA A 125 -7.90 9.83 5.72
N GLY A 126 -7.77 8.91 6.68
CA GLY A 126 -8.52 8.92 7.92
C GLY A 126 -10.01 8.62 7.75
N ALA A 127 -10.78 8.79 8.83
CA ALA A 127 -12.19 8.44 8.91
C ALA A 127 -13.11 9.25 8.00
N ARG A 128 -12.64 10.41 7.49
CA ARG A 128 -13.39 11.25 6.53
C ARG A 128 -13.18 10.84 5.06
N GLY A 129 -12.21 9.97 4.79
CA GLY A 129 -11.86 9.54 3.44
C GLY A 129 -12.41 8.16 3.07
N PRO A 130 -12.07 7.69 1.86
CA PRO A 130 -12.44 6.35 1.43
C PRO A 130 -11.77 5.29 2.31
N ALA A 131 -12.47 4.20 2.53
CA ALA A 131 -12.00 3.05 3.28
C ALA A 131 -11.89 1.81 2.38
N PHE A 132 -10.94 0.93 2.70
CA PHE A 132 -10.65 -0.24 1.89
C PHE A 132 -10.42 -1.48 2.75
N LEU A 133 -10.98 -2.61 2.34
CA LEU A 133 -10.54 -3.92 2.82
C LEU A 133 -9.41 -4.41 1.91
N MET A 134 -8.20 -4.48 2.45
CA MET A 134 -6.98 -4.85 1.72
C MET A 134 -6.67 -6.34 1.91
N LEU A 135 -6.61 -7.08 0.79
CA LEU A 135 -6.40 -8.53 0.75
C LEU A 135 -4.91 -8.87 0.56
N ASN A 136 -4.61 -10.17 0.49
CA ASN A 136 -3.26 -10.68 0.24
C ASN A 136 -2.62 -10.06 -1.02
N ASN A 137 -3.35 -9.97 -2.14
CA ASN A 137 -2.81 -9.44 -3.38
C ASN A 137 -2.38 -7.97 -3.27
N PHE A 138 -2.98 -7.15 -2.41
CA PHE A 138 -2.46 -5.80 -2.11
C PHE A 138 -1.08 -5.86 -1.44
N ARG A 139 -0.88 -6.80 -0.52
CA ARG A 139 0.43 -7.01 0.13
C ARG A 139 1.49 -7.48 -0.87
N VAL A 140 1.10 -8.30 -1.84
CA VAL A 140 1.99 -8.73 -2.93
C VAL A 140 2.43 -7.54 -3.77
N ILE A 141 1.51 -6.62 -4.11
CA ILE A 141 1.87 -5.38 -4.82
C ILE A 141 2.83 -4.53 -3.97
N MET A 142 2.60 -4.44 -2.65
CA MET A 142 3.51 -3.73 -1.74
C MET A 142 4.91 -4.36 -1.62
N ARG A 143 5.09 -5.65 -1.95
CA ARG A 143 6.44 -6.26 -2.01
C ARG A 143 7.22 -5.77 -3.23
N TYR A 144 6.52 -5.42 -4.31
CA TYR A 144 7.13 -4.78 -5.48
C TYR A 144 7.60 -3.36 -5.15
N ASN A 145 6.76 -2.58 -4.47
CA ASN A 145 7.11 -1.25 -3.95
C ASN A 145 6.37 -0.99 -2.63
N PRO A 146 7.07 -0.78 -1.50
CA PRO A 146 6.50 -0.73 -0.15
C PRO A 146 5.80 0.61 0.16
N ALA A 147 4.90 1.05 -0.72
CA ALA A 147 4.09 2.26 -0.56
C ALA A 147 2.61 1.95 -0.78
N GLU A 148 1.76 2.28 0.20
CA GLU A 148 0.31 2.05 0.11
C GLU A 148 -0.32 2.84 -1.04
N ALA A 149 0.11 4.09 -1.26
CA ALA A 149 -0.37 4.90 -2.38
C ALA A 149 -0.03 4.26 -3.74
N TYR A 150 1.16 3.69 -3.88
CA TYR A 150 1.55 2.93 -5.07
C TYR A 150 0.65 1.70 -5.24
N ALA A 151 0.52 0.88 -4.19
CA ALA A 151 -0.26 -0.35 -4.29
C ALA A 151 -1.75 -0.08 -4.55
N LEU A 152 -2.30 0.99 -3.97
CA LEU A 152 -3.66 1.45 -4.23
C LEU A 152 -3.82 1.94 -5.67
N ALA A 153 -2.84 2.69 -6.20
CA ALA A 153 -2.86 3.15 -7.59
C ALA A 153 -2.80 1.98 -8.58
N ILE A 154 -1.92 1.00 -8.36
CA ILE A 154 -1.81 -0.20 -9.22
C ILE A 154 -3.07 -1.05 -9.14
N GLY A 155 -3.59 -1.30 -7.94
CA GLY A 155 -4.84 -2.04 -7.75
C GLY A 155 -6.01 -1.36 -8.47
N HIS A 156 -6.19 -0.05 -8.23
CA HIS A 156 -7.24 0.72 -8.87
C HIS A 156 -7.06 0.80 -10.40
N LEU A 157 -5.84 1.00 -10.90
CA LEU A 157 -5.56 0.99 -12.34
C LEU A 157 -5.96 -0.36 -12.96
N ALA A 158 -5.64 -1.48 -12.30
CA ALA A 158 -6.03 -2.80 -12.77
C ALA A 158 -7.56 -2.97 -12.84
N ASP A 159 -8.30 -2.39 -11.90
CA ASP A 159 -9.78 -2.38 -11.95
C ASP A 159 -10.31 -1.49 -13.08
N ARG A 160 -9.71 -0.31 -13.28
CA ARG A 160 -10.06 0.61 -14.38
C ARG A 160 -9.83 -0.04 -15.75
N LEU A 161 -8.75 -0.80 -15.92
CA LEU A 161 -8.47 -1.56 -17.15
C LEU A 161 -9.49 -2.70 -17.40
N ARG A 162 -10.15 -3.21 -16.37
CA ARG A 162 -11.25 -4.19 -16.49
C ARG A 162 -12.62 -3.55 -16.71
N GLY A 163 -12.69 -2.22 -16.80
CA GLY A 163 -13.93 -1.47 -17.02
C GLY A 163 -14.69 -1.12 -15.74
N GLU A 164 -14.13 -1.35 -14.54
CA GLU A 164 -14.74 -0.86 -13.29
C GLU A 164 -14.68 0.67 -13.23
N GLY A 165 -15.61 1.27 -12.47
CA GLY A 165 -15.73 2.73 -12.28
C GLY A 165 -14.61 3.37 -11.46
N PRO A 166 -14.62 4.71 -11.28
CA PRO A 166 -13.78 5.39 -10.30
C PRO A 166 -14.14 4.95 -8.87
N LEU A 167 -13.28 5.31 -7.90
CA LEU A 167 -13.62 5.19 -6.47
C LEU A 167 -14.89 5.99 -6.15
N GLY A 168 -15.75 5.42 -5.31
CA GLY A 168 -17.08 5.97 -5.03
C GLY A 168 -17.11 7.04 -3.93
N GLN A 169 -16.20 6.96 -2.96
CA GLN A 169 -16.16 7.91 -1.84
C GLN A 169 -15.19 9.07 -2.11
N PRO A 170 -15.55 10.30 -1.70
CA PRO A 170 -14.71 11.47 -1.89
C PRO A 170 -13.46 11.41 -0.98
N TRP A 171 -12.40 12.08 -1.43
CA TRP A 171 -11.23 12.33 -0.61
C TRP A 171 -11.37 13.67 0.13
N PRO A 172 -10.90 13.80 1.38
CA PRO A 172 -10.88 15.08 2.10
C PRO A 172 -9.82 16.00 1.49
N ARG A 173 -10.19 16.75 0.44
CA ARG A 173 -9.28 17.66 -0.29
C ARG A 173 -8.98 18.95 0.47
N ASP A 174 -9.73 19.23 1.52
CA ASP A 174 -9.49 20.31 2.48
C ASP A 174 -8.29 20.03 3.40
N GLU A 175 -7.93 18.76 3.58
CA GLU A 175 -6.81 18.38 4.44
C GLU A 175 -5.47 18.71 3.78
N ARG A 176 -4.65 19.49 4.49
CA ARG A 176 -3.30 19.84 4.04
C ARG A 176 -2.32 18.71 4.34
N VAL A 177 -1.45 18.40 3.38
CA VAL A 177 -0.33 17.47 3.59
C VAL A 177 0.71 18.13 4.51
N LEU A 178 1.08 17.43 5.59
CA LEU A 178 2.15 17.86 6.48
C LEU A 178 3.50 17.87 5.74
N SER A 179 4.24 18.96 5.91
CA SER A 179 5.61 19.08 5.44
C SER A 179 6.54 18.08 6.16
N LEU A 180 7.72 17.81 5.61
CA LEU A 180 8.69 16.92 6.26
C LEU A 180 9.04 17.41 7.68
N GLY A 181 9.21 18.72 7.87
CA GLY A 181 9.48 19.32 9.17
C GLY A 181 8.34 19.11 10.16
N GLU A 182 7.10 19.29 9.72
CA GLU A 182 5.91 19.05 10.57
C GLU A 182 5.71 17.58 10.91
N ARG A 183 6.07 16.66 10.01
CA ARG A 183 6.04 15.23 10.31
C ARG A 183 7.06 14.85 11.38
N TYR A 184 8.26 15.41 11.29
CA TYR A 184 9.30 15.25 12.29
C TYR A 184 8.87 15.84 13.64
N GLU A 185 8.34 17.06 13.64
CA GLU A 185 7.79 17.72 14.82
C GLU A 185 6.69 16.87 15.49
N MET A 186 5.76 16.32 14.71
CA MET A 186 4.71 15.45 15.22
C MET A 186 5.29 14.23 15.95
N GLN A 187 6.25 13.54 15.35
CA GLN A 187 6.93 12.40 16.00
C GLN A 187 7.62 12.82 17.30
N GLN A 188 8.36 13.93 17.30
CA GLN A 188 9.04 14.43 18.49
C GLN A 188 8.07 14.76 19.63
N ARG A 189 6.96 15.43 19.33
CA ARG A 189 5.93 15.77 20.32
C ARG A 189 5.26 14.51 20.87
N LEU A 190 4.90 13.55 20.01
CA LEU A 190 4.37 12.26 20.45
C LEU A 190 5.37 11.54 21.38
N ALA A 191 6.65 11.51 21.04
CA ALA A 191 7.69 10.91 21.89
C ALA A 191 7.79 11.63 23.25
N LEU A 192 7.74 12.97 23.26
CA LEU A 192 7.80 13.78 24.47
C LEU A 192 6.62 13.50 25.42
N HIS A 193 5.44 13.18 24.87
CA HIS A 193 4.26 12.78 25.63
C HIS A 193 4.19 11.26 25.92
N GLY A 194 5.29 10.53 25.70
CA GLY A 194 5.44 9.13 26.10
C GLY A 194 4.88 8.09 25.12
N PHE A 195 4.56 8.47 23.88
CA PHE A 195 4.12 7.53 22.85
C PHE A 195 5.34 6.95 22.09
N ASP A 196 5.35 5.62 21.83
CA ASP A 196 6.40 4.98 21.03
C ASP A 196 6.21 5.28 19.54
N VAL A 197 6.99 6.22 19.01
CA VAL A 197 7.08 6.51 17.57
C VAL A 197 8.27 5.86 16.89
N GLY A 198 9.16 5.18 17.63
CA GLY A 198 10.52 4.85 17.18
C GLY A 198 11.43 6.08 17.13
N GLU A 199 12.46 6.04 16.27
CA GLU A 199 13.29 7.22 15.99
C GLU A 199 12.51 8.19 15.08
N PRO A 200 12.35 9.46 15.47
CA PRO A 200 11.77 10.46 14.59
C PRO A 200 12.59 10.58 13.29
N ASP A 201 11.93 10.38 12.15
CA ASP A 201 12.54 10.33 10.81
C ASP A 201 11.67 11.03 9.74
N GLY A 202 10.55 11.61 10.15
CA GLY A 202 9.54 12.22 9.27
C GLY A 202 8.75 11.21 8.44
N ARG A 203 8.91 9.90 8.67
CA ARG A 203 8.18 8.82 7.97
C ARG A 203 7.20 8.17 8.93
N PHE A 204 5.92 8.24 8.58
CA PHE A 204 4.89 7.65 9.41
C PHE A 204 4.78 6.15 9.18
N GLY A 205 5.62 5.41 9.91
CA GLY A 205 5.60 3.95 9.99
C GLY A 205 4.45 3.42 10.86
N ALA A 206 4.47 2.11 11.12
CA ALA A 206 3.48 1.45 11.97
C ALA A 206 3.45 2.02 13.39
N LYS A 207 4.63 2.23 14.00
CA LYS A 207 4.77 2.83 15.33
C LYS A 207 4.16 4.22 15.42
N THR A 208 4.55 5.12 14.50
CA THR A 208 3.99 6.48 14.50
C THR A 208 2.48 6.50 14.30
N ARG A 209 1.92 5.66 13.41
CA ARG A 209 0.46 5.56 13.26
C ARG A 209 -0.24 5.04 14.52
N ALA A 210 0.36 4.08 15.22
CA ALA A 210 -0.16 3.60 16.50
C ALA A 210 -0.12 4.70 17.59
N ALA A 211 0.99 5.44 17.67
CA ALA A 211 1.12 6.58 18.57
C ALA A 211 0.10 7.69 18.28
N ILE A 212 -0.09 8.07 17.02
CA ILE A 212 -1.13 9.04 16.60
C ILE A 212 -2.51 8.55 17.04
N ARG A 213 -2.80 7.28 16.82
CA ARG A 213 -4.08 6.66 17.18
C ARG A 213 -4.34 6.71 18.68
N GLU A 214 -3.32 6.42 19.49
CA GLU A 214 -3.42 6.48 20.93
C GLU A 214 -3.59 7.93 21.41
N PHE A 215 -2.86 8.87 20.82
CA PHE A 215 -3.02 10.30 21.10
C PHE A 215 -4.42 10.81 20.75
N GLN A 216 -4.95 10.44 19.58
CA GLN A 216 -6.31 10.78 19.17
C GLN A 216 -7.33 10.26 20.18
N LEU A 217 -7.19 9.00 20.61
CA LEU A 217 -8.05 8.40 21.62
C LEU A 217 -8.00 9.20 22.95
N ARG A 218 -6.80 9.53 23.43
CA ARG A 218 -6.62 10.29 24.69
C ARG A 218 -7.19 11.72 24.62
N THR A 219 -7.33 12.28 23.43
CA THR A 219 -7.77 13.67 23.21
C THR A 219 -9.20 13.78 22.66
N GLY A 220 -9.95 12.67 22.66
CA GLY A 220 -11.34 12.61 22.21
C GLY A 220 -11.54 12.75 20.70
N LEU A 221 -10.47 12.58 19.90
CA LEU A 221 -10.53 12.51 18.45
C LEU A 221 -10.84 11.07 18.00
N ILE A 222 -11.29 10.91 16.75
CA ILE A 222 -11.46 9.59 16.15
C ILE A 222 -10.07 8.94 16.01
N PRO A 223 -9.84 7.74 16.58
CA PRO A 223 -8.53 7.10 16.59
C PRO A 223 -8.28 6.34 15.27
N ASP A 224 -8.24 7.08 14.15
CA ASP A 224 -8.00 6.54 12.82
C ASP A 224 -6.50 6.37 12.48
N GLY A 225 -5.61 6.99 13.25
CA GLY A 225 -4.16 6.99 13.03
C GLY A 225 -3.71 7.88 11.88
N PHE A 226 -4.58 8.73 11.35
CA PHE A 226 -4.28 9.66 10.28
C PHE A 226 -3.61 10.93 10.83
N ALA A 227 -2.45 11.27 10.27
CA ALA A 227 -1.65 12.40 10.69
C ALA A 227 -2.15 13.72 10.06
N SER A 228 -3.23 14.27 10.60
CA SER A 228 -3.81 15.54 10.14
C SER A 228 -3.12 16.76 10.77
N THR A 229 -3.38 17.93 10.20
CA THR A 229 -2.99 19.21 10.83
C THR A 229 -3.64 19.37 12.20
N GLN A 230 -4.90 18.92 12.35
CA GLN A 230 -5.61 18.96 13.64
C GLN A 230 -4.87 18.18 14.74
N VAL A 231 -4.30 17.01 14.43
CA VAL A 231 -3.50 16.24 15.39
C VAL A 231 -2.25 17.02 15.79
N LEU A 232 -1.54 17.60 14.82
CA LEU A 232 -0.34 18.40 15.10
C LEU A 232 -0.66 19.64 15.95
N ASP A 233 -1.74 20.36 15.63
CA ASP A 233 -2.14 21.56 16.35
C ASP A 233 -2.57 21.22 17.79
N ARG A 234 -3.24 20.08 18.00
CA ARG A 234 -3.52 19.56 19.35
C ARG A 234 -2.25 19.22 20.11
N LEU A 235 -1.24 18.61 19.47
CA LEU A 235 0.07 18.34 20.08
C LEU A 235 0.87 19.62 20.39
N ARG A 236 0.65 20.71 19.64
CA ARG A 236 1.27 22.02 19.89
C ARG A 236 0.63 22.77 21.06
N ALA A 237 -0.61 22.42 21.40
CA ALA A 237 -1.37 23.05 22.48
C ALA A 237 -1.25 22.32 23.83
N GLN A 238 -0.54 21.18 23.89
CA GLN A 238 -0.16 20.50 25.13
C GLN A 238 1.17 21.05 25.65
#